data_AF-A0A4P6FUR7-F1
#
_entry.id   AF-A0A4P6FUR7-F1
#
_cell.length_a   1.000
_cell.length_b   1.000
_cell.length_c   1.000
_cell.angle_alpha   90.00
_cell.angle_beta   90.00
_cell.angle_gamma   90.00
#
_symmetry.space_group_name_H-M   'P 1'
#
loop_
_entity.id
_entity.type
_entity.pdbx_description
1 polymer ?
#
loop_
_entity_poly.entity_id
_entity_poly.type
_entity_poly.pdbx_seq_one_letter_code
_entity_poly.pdbx_strand_id
1 'polypeptide(L)'
;MSGRLARLSMTALRMAAGILPAASAPLASWLYHFGTLPRTEALERDFGLDDEPLAVLGLASGGPARACLEAAFEASTHPGWISFAGNGAAGAVPPACKLYVSPEPRALPYAFPIVAHVFARAGVRSFKVGRGLHGLLRSDKIVAYFDAREHLDDVARSLGRALGDCPAQGIAFTADAGGDGLLSWGADPPDPSSGASWRAWITRRLAEAMIANPHAPVPAACEAMRSVGIDPELWAPSEATFQ
;
A
#
# COMPACT_ATOMS: atom_id res chain seq x y z
N MET A 1 -0.73 -23.72 2.17
CA MET A 1 -1.19 -22.87 3.29
C MET A 1 -1.31 -21.45 2.77
N SER A 2 -2.48 -20.81 2.95
CA SER A 2 -2.70 -19.43 2.48
C SER A 2 -1.80 -18.44 3.25
N GLY A 3 -1.14 -17.51 2.54
CA GLY A 3 -0.18 -16.54 3.09
C GLY A 3 -0.80 -15.55 4.08
N ARG A 4 0.04 -14.78 4.81
CA ARG A 4 -0.44 -13.86 5.85
C ARG A 4 -1.41 -12.80 5.31
N LEU A 5 -1.09 -12.20 4.16
CA LEU A 5 -1.93 -11.17 3.52
C LEU A 5 -3.28 -11.72 3.05
N ALA A 6 -3.30 -12.92 2.50
CA ALA A 6 -4.54 -13.58 2.10
C ALA A 6 -5.47 -13.84 3.28
N ARG A 7 -4.92 -14.26 4.44
CA ARG A 7 -5.69 -14.34 5.69
C ARG A 7 -6.20 -12.97 6.14
N LEU A 8 -5.39 -11.91 6.03
CA LEU A 8 -5.79 -10.55 6.37
C LEU A 8 -6.97 -10.07 5.51
N SER A 9 -6.91 -10.27 4.20
CA SER A 9 -8.00 -9.96 3.26
C SER A 9 -9.28 -10.74 3.60
N MET A 10 -9.16 -12.04 3.91
CA MET A 10 -10.31 -12.86 4.27
C MET A 10 -10.94 -12.42 5.60
N THR A 11 -10.13 -12.02 6.58
CA THR A 11 -10.62 -11.41 7.83
C THR A 11 -11.39 -10.12 7.54
N ALA A 12 -10.85 -9.25 6.68
CA ALA A 12 -11.53 -8.02 6.27
C ALA A 12 -12.91 -8.30 5.66
N LEU A 13 -13.01 -9.26 4.73
CA LEU A 13 -14.29 -9.65 4.11
C LEU A 13 -15.30 -10.21 5.12
N ARG A 14 -14.85 -11.06 6.04
CA ARG A 14 -15.73 -11.65 7.07
C ARG A 14 -16.24 -10.59 8.04
N MET A 15 -15.39 -9.65 8.45
CA MET A 15 -15.80 -8.54 9.30
C MET A 15 -16.79 -7.62 8.57
N ALA A 16 -16.49 -7.26 7.32
CA ALA A 16 -17.38 -6.47 6.46
C ALA A 16 -18.76 -7.12 6.29
N ALA A 17 -18.83 -8.44 6.15
CA ALA A 17 -20.09 -9.18 6.08
C ALA A 17 -20.96 -9.05 7.34
N GLY A 18 -20.36 -8.80 8.51
CA GLY A 18 -21.07 -8.58 9.77
C GLY A 18 -21.62 -7.17 9.95
N ILE A 19 -21.22 -6.21 9.11
CA ILE A 19 -21.57 -4.78 9.23
C ILE A 19 -22.15 -4.18 7.95
N LEU A 20 -22.70 -5.02 7.06
CA LEU A 20 -23.14 -4.60 5.73
C LEU A 20 -24.04 -3.34 5.80
N PRO A 21 -23.59 -2.19 5.26
CA PRO A 21 -24.39 -0.98 5.19
C PRO A 21 -25.42 -1.07 4.06
N ALA A 22 -26.30 -0.08 3.94
CA ALA A 22 -27.27 -0.01 2.84
C ALA A 22 -26.64 0.30 1.46
N ALA A 23 -25.45 0.89 1.42
CA ALA A 23 -24.78 1.34 0.19
C ALA A 23 -23.33 0.84 0.11
N SER A 24 -22.83 0.61 -1.11
CA SER A 24 -21.48 0.07 -1.33
C SER A 24 -20.35 1.05 -0.98
N ALA A 25 -20.54 2.37 -1.17
CA ALA A 25 -19.47 3.35 -0.97
C ALA A 25 -18.89 3.39 0.47
N PRO A 26 -19.70 3.43 1.55
CA PRO A 26 -19.19 3.30 2.91
C PRO A 26 -18.41 1.99 3.15
N LEU A 27 -18.89 0.87 2.60
CA LEU A 27 -18.25 -0.43 2.73
C LEU A 27 -16.90 -0.47 1.98
N ALA A 28 -16.84 0.09 0.78
CA ALA A 28 -15.61 0.20 -0.01
C ALA A 28 -14.56 1.05 0.72
N SER A 29 -14.99 2.16 1.34
CA SER A 29 -14.12 3.00 2.16
C SER A 29 -13.61 2.25 3.38
N TRP A 30 -14.47 1.49 4.08
CA TRP A 30 -14.08 0.68 5.22
C TRP A 30 -13.06 -0.40 4.83
N LEU A 31 -13.33 -1.14 3.75
CA LEU A 31 -12.43 -2.17 3.22
C LEU A 31 -11.07 -1.57 2.78
N TYR A 32 -11.08 -0.37 2.19
CA TYR A 32 -9.85 0.34 1.80
C TYR A 32 -9.01 0.74 3.01
N HIS A 33 -9.65 1.22 4.08
CA HIS A 33 -8.97 1.63 5.30
C HIS A 33 -8.71 0.47 6.27
N PHE A 34 -9.14 -0.75 5.94
CA PHE A 34 -8.90 -1.92 6.77
C PHE A 34 -7.40 -2.10 7.05
N GLY A 35 -7.10 -2.38 8.32
CA GLY A 35 -5.74 -2.47 8.83
C GLY A 35 -5.13 -1.14 9.25
N THR A 36 -5.77 0.02 9.03
CA THR A 36 -5.32 1.31 9.61
C THR A 36 -5.37 1.24 11.14
N LEU A 37 -4.27 1.59 11.80
CA LEU A 37 -4.22 1.56 13.26
C LEU A 37 -4.99 2.75 13.86
N PRO A 38 -5.69 2.56 15.00
CA PRO A 38 -6.35 3.66 15.68
C PRO A 38 -5.32 4.67 16.18
N ARG A 39 -5.69 5.94 16.10
CA ARG A 39 -4.95 7.02 16.76
C ARG A 39 -5.10 6.85 18.28
N THR A 40 -3.98 6.81 18.99
CA THR A 40 -3.94 6.71 20.45
C THR A 40 -3.01 7.78 21.01
N GLU A 41 -3.22 8.19 22.26
CA GLU A 41 -2.35 9.17 22.93
C GLU A 41 -0.88 8.72 22.97
N ALA A 42 -0.63 7.41 23.08
CA ALA A 42 0.72 6.86 23.04
C ALA A 42 1.39 7.15 21.68
N LEU A 43 0.69 6.88 20.58
CA LEU A 43 1.19 7.15 19.23
C LEU A 43 1.36 8.65 18.97
N GLU A 44 0.51 9.52 19.51
CA GLU A 44 0.68 10.97 19.41
C GLU A 44 1.96 11.45 20.10
N ARG A 45 2.26 10.91 21.29
CA ARG A 45 3.51 11.23 22.00
C ARG A 45 4.74 10.74 21.24
N ASP A 46 4.68 9.54 20.68
CA ASP A 46 5.81 8.91 19.99
C ASP A 46 6.11 9.55 18.62
N PHE A 47 5.08 10.08 17.93
CA PHE A 47 5.22 10.67 16.60
C PHE A 47 5.30 12.20 16.58
N GLY A 48 4.91 12.86 17.67
CA GLY A 48 4.73 14.30 17.71
C GLY A 48 3.40 14.75 17.08
N LEU A 49 3.13 16.05 17.19
CA LEU A 49 1.94 16.67 16.61
C LEU A 49 2.26 17.25 15.20
N ASP A 50 1.26 17.34 14.34
CA ASP A 50 1.34 17.95 13.00
C ASP A 50 2.37 17.35 12.02
N ASP A 51 3.34 18.15 11.53
CA ASP A 51 4.40 17.74 10.58
C ASP A 51 5.70 17.31 11.32
N GLU A 52 5.73 17.28 12.66
CA GLU A 52 6.80 16.63 13.43
C GLU A 52 7.02 15.13 13.12
N PRO A 53 6.00 14.35 12.66
CA PRO A 53 6.20 12.99 12.19
C PRO A 53 7.18 12.86 11.01
N LEU A 54 7.57 13.96 10.36
CA LEU A 54 8.67 13.96 9.39
C LEU A 54 10.03 13.67 10.07
N ALA A 55 10.21 14.08 11.32
CA ALA A 55 11.39 13.71 12.10
C ALA A 55 11.44 12.20 12.34
N VAL A 56 10.29 11.55 12.58
CA VAL A 56 10.19 10.08 12.68
C VAL A 56 10.68 9.40 11.41
N LEU A 57 10.38 9.96 10.24
CA LEU A 57 10.87 9.43 8.97
C LEU A 57 12.33 9.82 8.67
N GLY A 58 13.03 10.56 9.54
CA GLY A 58 14.35 11.10 9.24
C GLY A 58 14.35 12.12 8.09
N LEU A 59 13.21 12.78 7.87
CA LEU A 59 12.98 13.82 6.85
C LEU A 59 13.17 15.25 7.40
N ALA A 60 13.46 15.41 8.68
CA ALA A 60 13.85 16.69 9.26
C ALA A 60 15.18 17.20 8.65
N SER A 61 15.49 18.49 8.83
CA SER A 61 16.76 19.07 8.38
C SER A 61 17.96 18.31 8.96
N GLY A 62 18.91 17.91 8.11
CA GLY A 62 20.05 17.08 8.50
C GLY A 62 19.74 15.59 8.75
N GLY A 63 18.50 15.16 8.54
CA GLY A 63 18.09 13.77 8.70
C GLY A 63 18.70 12.84 7.63
N PRO A 64 19.02 11.58 7.97
CA PRO A 64 19.74 10.66 7.07
C PRO A 64 18.90 10.27 5.83
N ALA A 65 17.58 10.15 5.98
CA ALA A 65 16.71 9.86 4.83
C ALA A 65 16.60 11.07 3.89
N ARG A 66 16.51 12.28 4.46
CA ARG A 66 16.41 13.52 3.69
C ARG A 66 17.57 13.70 2.72
N ALA A 67 18.82 13.62 3.23
CA ALA A 67 20.01 13.84 2.40
C ALA A 67 20.10 12.82 1.24
N CYS A 68 19.72 11.57 1.50
CA CYS A 68 19.67 10.53 0.47
C CYS A 68 18.60 10.82 -0.59
N LEU A 69 17.43 11.31 -0.19
CA LEU A 69 16.31 11.57 -1.09
C LEU A 69 16.50 12.83 -1.92
N GLU A 70 17.01 13.92 -1.33
CA GLU A 70 17.31 15.17 -2.05
C GLU A 70 18.35 14.97 -3.18
N ALA A 71 19.21 13.96 -3.07
CA ALA A 71 20.17 13.61 -4.11
C ALA A 71 19.57 12.86 -5.30
N ALA A 72 18.39 12.23 -5.13
CA ALA A 72 17.82 11.31 -6.11
C ALA A 72 16.40 11.67 -6.58
N PHE A 73 15.67 12.48 -5.81
CA PHE A 73 14.25 12.77 -6.02
C PHE A 73 13.92 14.24 -5.80
N GLU A 74 12.94 14.72 -6.57
CA GLU A 74 12.20 15.94 -6.29
C GLU A 74 11.00 15.61 -5.38
N ALA A 75 10.89 16.33 -4.27
CA ALA A 75 9.80 16.14 -3.30
C ALA A 75 8.65 17.13 -3.54
N SER A 76 7.42 16.66 -3.46
CA SER A 76 6.22 17.48 -3.45
C SER A 76 5.25 17.05 -2.35
N THR A 77 4.49 18.01 -1.83
CA THR A 77 3.58 17.77 -0.71
C THR A 77 2.13 17.91 -1.15
N HIS A 78 1.32 16.93 -0.78
CA HIS A 78 -0.12 16.90 -1.03
C HIS A 78 -0.88 16.65 0.28
N PRO A 79 -2.21 16.87 0.32
CA PRO A 79 -3.01 16.46 1.47
C PRO A 79 -2.83 14.96 1.77
N GLY A 80 -2.29 14.66 2.95
CA GLY A 80 -2.07 13.30 3.44
C GLY A 80 -0.88 12.53 2.85
N TRP A 81 -0.10 13.12 1.93
CA TRP A 81 1.04 12.45 1.29
C TRP A 81 2.22 13.38 1.04
N ILE A 82 3.42 12.82 1.09
CA ILE A 82 4.63 13.40 0.47
C ILE A 82 5.01 12.49 -0.68
N SER A 83 5.16 13.07 -1.85
CA SER A 83 5.56 12.38 -3.08
C SER A 83 7.02 12.69 -3.40
N PHE A 84 7.73 11.71 -3.92
CA PHE A 84 9.11 11.79 -4.37
C PHE A 84 9.18 11.26 -5.80
N ALA A 85 9.63 12.08 -6.74
CA ALA A 85 9.71 11.73 -8.16
C ALA A 85 11.17 11.79 -8.63
N GLY A 86 11.63 10.75 -9.31
CA GLY A 86 12.97 10.74 -9.88
C GLY A 86 13.09 11.74 -11.03
N ASN A 87 14.32 12.20 -11.28
CA ASN A 87 14.62 13.12 -12.39
C ASN A 87 14.19 12.49 -13.73
N GLY A 88 13.33 13.19 -14.49
CA GLY A 88 12.80 12.70 -15.76
C GLY A 88 11.48 11.92 -15.67
N ALA A 89 10.86 11.81 -14.49
CA ALA A 89 9.53 11.22 -14.34
C ALA A 89 8.38 12.09 -14.93
N ALA A 90 8.66 13.35 -15.29
CA ALA A 90 7.69 14.27 -15.88
C ALA A 90 7.30 13.82 -17.30
N GLY A 91 6.02 13.48 -17.49
CA GLY A 91 5.47 13.05 -18.79
C GLY A 91 5.48 11.54 -19.05
N ALA A 92 5.85 10.72 -18.08
CA ALA A 92 5.91 9.26 -18.23
C ALA A 92 4.51 8.58 -18.22
N VAL A 93 4.37 7.52 -19.02
CA VAL A 93 3.21 6.60 -19.14
C VAL A 93 2.70 6.16 -17.75
N PRO A 94 1.42 5.80 -17.53
CA PRO A 94 0.98 5.26 -16.25
C PRO A 94 1.87 4.10 -15.77
N PRO A 95 2.22 4.04 -14.47
CA PRO A 95 3.07 2.97 -13.95
C PRO A 95 2.37 1.61 -14.07
N ALA A 96 3.12 0.58 -14.48
CA ALA A 96 2.59 -0.76 -14.68
C ALA A 96 2.24 -1.45 -13.35
N CYS A 97 3.06 -1.24 -12.31
CA CYS A 97 2.86 -1.87 -11.02
C CYS A 97 3.34 -1.02 -9.84
N LYS A 98 2.92 -1.43 -8.65
CA LYS A 98 3.21 -0.74 -7.39
C LYS A 98 3.72 -1.71 -6.35
N LEU A 99 4.73 -1.29 -5.62
CA LEU A 99 5.20 -1.96 -4.41
C LEU A 99 4.68 -1.20 -3.20
N TYR A 100 4.15 -1.91 -2.23
CA TYR A 100 3.78 -1.40 -0.93
C TYR A 100 4.78 -1.88 0.11
N VAL A 101 5.18 -0.97 1.01
CA VAL A 101 5.99 -1.29 2.18
C VAL A 101 5.17 -0.94 3.42
N SER A 102 4.87 -1.94 4.24
CA SER A 102 3.90 -1.83 5.33
C SER A 102 4.51 -2.18 6.69
N PRO A 103 5.54 -1.45 7.16
CA PRO A 103 6.07 -1.65 8.50
C PRO A 103 5.01 -1.22 9.52
N GLU A 104 5.00 -1.78 10.71
CA GLU A 104 4.23 -1.22 11.82
C GLU A 104 4.71 0.22 12.12
N PRO A 105 3.84 1.14 12.58
CA PRO A 105 4.23 2.52 12.80
C PRO A 105 5.46 2.67 13.72
N ARG A 106 5.54 1.92 14.81
CA ARG A 106 6.70 1.93 15.72
C ARG A 106 8.04 1.57 15.07
N ALA A 107 8.02 0.87 13.93
CA ALA A 107 9.22 0.48 13.20
C ALA A 107 9.61 1.52 12.13
N LEU A 108 8.80 2.54 11.86
CA LEU A 108 9.08 3.58 10.86
C LEU A 108 10.41 4.32 11.05
N PRO A 109 10.83 4.72 12.28
CA PRO A 109 12.12 5.39 12.47
C PRO A 109 13.31 4.58 11.96
N TYR A 110 13.22 3.25 12.06
CA TYR A 110 14.23 2.33 11.58
C TYR A 110 14.06 1.96 10.10
N ALA A 111 12.82 1.64 9.69
CA ALA A 111 12.54 1.08 8.38
C ALA A 111 12.63 2.13 7.26
N PHE A 112 12.12 3.35 7.48
CA PHE A 112 12.01 4.32 6.39
C PHE A 112 13.37 4.79 5.83
N PRO A 113 14.41 5.09 6.64
CA PRO A 113 15.74 5.41 6.11
C PRO A 113 16.31 4.31 5.21
N ILE A 114 16.09 3.04 5.55
CA ILE A 114 16.49 1.88 4.74
C ILE A 114 15.71 1.85 3.42
N VAL A 115 14.39 2.04 3.49
CA VAL A 115 13.52 2.11 2.31
C VAL A 115 13.95 3.22 1.36
N ALA A 116 14.16 4.43 1.89
CA ALA A 116 14.61 5.59 1.14
C ALA A 116 15.95 5.33 0.43
N HIS A 117 16.92 4.74 1.14
CA HIS A 117 18.22 4.38 0.56
C HIS A 117 18.10 3.34 -0.56
N VAL A 118 17.30 2.29 -0.35
CA VAL A 118 17.08 1.25 -1.38
C VAL A 118 16.38 1.84 -2.60
N PHE A 119 15.35 2.67 -2.43
CA PHE A 119 14.65 3.33 -3.53
C PHE A 119 15.55 4.27 -4.32
N ALA A 120 16.36 5.08 -3.64
CA ALA A 120 17.33 5.97 -4.29
C ALA A 120 18.37 5.17 -5.09
N ARG A 121 18.97 4.14 -4.47
CA ARG A 121 20.00 3.32 -5.13
C ARG A 121 19.46 2.52 -6.31
N ALA A 122 18.21 2.07 -6.22
CA ALA A 122 17.58 1.27 -7.27
C ALA A 122 16.96 2.11 -8.40
N GLY A 123 16.96 3.45 -8.29
CA GLY A 123 16.36 4.32 -9.30
C GLY A 123 14.85 4.11 -9.44
N VAL A 124 14.13 3.94 -8.34
CA VAL A 124 12.66 3.85 -8.35
C VAL A 124 12.08 5.09 -9.03
N ARG A 125 11.11 4.92 -9.94
CA ARG A 125 10.52 6.03 -10.71
C ARG A 125 9.95 7.12 -9.81
N SER A 126 9.09 6.71 -8.89
CA SER A 126 8.53 7.60 -7.88
C SER A 126 7.99 6.77 -6.72
N PHE A 127 7.83 7.41 -5.57
CA PHE A 127 7.14 6.82 -4.44
C PHE A 127 6.45 7.91 -3.62
N LYS A 128 5.57 7.49 -2.72
CA LYS A 128 4.93 8.38 -1.76
C LYS A 128 4.92 7.77 -0.37
N VAL A 129 4.94 8.64 0.63
CA VAL A 129 4.81 8.29 2.03
C VAL A 129 3.67 9.07 2.68
N GLY A 130 2.94 8.44 3.58
CA GLY A 130 1.86 9.08 4.33
C GLY A 130 2.37 10.29 5.11
N ARG A 131 1.61 11.39 5.05
CA ARG A 131 1.92 12.63 5.77
C ARG A 131 1.14 12.73 7.07
N GLY A 132 1.82 13.19 8.12
CA GLY A 132 1.27 13.36 9.45
C GLY A 132 0.87 12.04 10.10
N LEU A 133 0.42 12.10 11.35
CA LEU A 133 0.09 10.89 12.12
C LEU A 133 -0.93 10.00 11.40
N HIS A 134 -2.01 10.58 10.87
CA HIS A 134 -3.03 9.81 10.15
C HIS A 134 -2.44 9.05 8.94
N GLY A 135 -1.56 9.68 8.16
CA GLY A 135 -0.90 9.04 7.02
C GLY A 135 -0.01 7.87 7.43
N LEU A 136 0.70 7.99 8.55
CA LEU A 136 1.64 6.97 9.04
C LEU A 136 0.96 5.77 9.71
N LEU A 137 -0.30 5.90 10.11
CA LEU A 137 -1.10 4.80 10.66
C LEU A 137 -1.80 3.95 9.59
N ARG A 138 -1.87 4.44 8.35
CA ARG A 138 -2.44 3.69 7.22
C ARG A 138 -1.65 2.41 6.96
N SER A 139 -2.32 1.34 6.52
CA SER A 139 -1.61 0.11 6.13
C SER A 139 -0.72 0.32 4.89
N ASP A 140 -1.12 1.17 3.94
CA ASP A 140 -0.41 1.47 2.70
C ASP A 140 0.41 2.78 2.75
N LYS A 141 1.01 3.06 3.91
CA LYS A 141 1.71 4.34 4.16
C LYS A 141 2.94 4.58 3.29
N ILE A 142 3.51 3.57 2.62
CA ILE A 142 4.62 3.74 1.66
C ILE A 142 4.25 3.00 0.38
N VAL A 143 4.24 3.70 -0.75
CA VAL A 143 3.88 3.14 -2.07
C VAL A 143 4.90 3.60 -3.10
N ALA A 144 5.59 2.67 -3.74
CA ALA A 144 6.51 2.91 -4.85
C ALA A 144 5.90 2.46 -6.17
N TYR A 145 6.23 3.15 -7.25
CA TYR A 145 5.68 2.97 -8.58
C TYR A 145 6.77 2.53 -9.55
N PHE A 146 6.44 1.57 -10.42
CA PHE A 146 7.38 0.92 -11.32
C PHE A 146 6.80 0.79 -12.72
N ASP A 147 7.68 0.88 -13.72
CA ASP A 147 7.34 0.71 -15.13
C ASP A 147 7.38 -0.76 -15.56
N ALA A 148 8.17 -1.58 -14.87
CA ALA A 148 8.38 -2.99 -15.17
C ALA A 148 8.30 -3.85 -13.91
N ARG A 149 7.78 -5.07 -14.06
CA ARG A 149 7.57 -5.98 -12.93
C ARG A 149 8.89 -6.53 -12.38
N GLU A 150 9.86 -6.77 -13.25
CA GLU A 150 11.17 -7.29 -12.91
C GLU A 150 11.91 -6.33 -11.97
N HIS A 151 11.82 -5.02 -12.23
CA HIS A 151 12.42 -3.99 -11.38
C HIS A 151 11.77 -3.95 -9.99
N LEU A 152 10.44 -4.10 -9.93
CA LEU A 152 9.73 -4.22 -8.65
C LEU A 152 10.23 -5.42 -7.85
N ASP A 153 10.34 -6.59 -8.48
CA ASP A 153 10.75 -7.82 -7.80
C ASP A 153 12.19 -7.73 -7.28
N ASP A 154 13.10 -7.09 -8.02
CA ASP A 154 14.48 -6.84 -7.59
C ASP A 154 14.56 -5.87 -6.40
N VAL A 155 13.73 -4.82 -6.40
CA VAL A 155 13.63 -3.90 -5.27
C VAL A 155 13.00 -4.57 -4.06
N ALA A 156 11.93 -5.34 -4.23
CA ALA A 156 11.30 -6.11 -3.17
C ALA A 156 12.29 -7.07 -2.51
N ARG A 157 13.08 -7.80 -3.31
CA ARG A 157 14.13 -8.70 -2.79
C ARG A 157 15.22 -7.96 -2.02
N SER A 158 15.58 -6.76 -2.49
CA SER A 158 16.57 -5.91 -1.82
C SER A 158 16.06 -5.36 -0.50
N LEU A 159 14.80 -4.91 -0.46
CA LEU A 159 14.13 -4.48 0.76
C LEU A 159 13.96 -5.62 1.75
N GLY A 160 13.54 -6.81 1.31
CA GLY A 160 13.37 -7.97 2.20
C GLY A 160 14.66 -8.33 2.93
N ARG A 161 15.81 -8.30 2.23
CA ARG A 161 17.12 -8.49 2.87
C ARG A 161 17.51 -7.36 3.83
N ALA A 162 17.22 -6.11 3.45
CA ALA A 162 17.66 -4.95 4.21
C ALA A 162 16.82 -4.67 5.46
N LEU A 163 15.53 -5.01 5.43
CA LEU A 163 14.59 -4.79 6.51
C LEU A 163 14.54 -5.96 7.51
N GLY A 164 14.95 -7.18 7.10
CA GLY A 164 15.00 -8.34 7.97
C GLY A 164 13.66 -8.62 8.66
N ASP A 165 13.69 -8.85 9.96
CA ASP A 165 12.50 -9.13 10.79
C ASP A 165 11.69 -7.86 11.14
N CYS A 166 11.68 -6.85 10.27
CA CYS A 166 10.90 -5.63 10.49
C CYS A 166 9.41 -5.98 10.64
N PRO A 167 8.77 -5.60 11.75
CA PRO A 167 7.41 -6.03 12.02
C PRO A 167 6.45 -5.39 11.02
N ALA A 168 5.58 -6.22 10.46
CA ALA A 168 4.69 -5.84 9.36
C ALA A 168 3.26 -5.55 9.83
N GLN A 169 2.69 -4.42 9.42
CA GLN A 169 1.26 -4.13 9.56
C GLN A 169 0.43 -4.94 8.56
N GLY A 170 0.89 -5.02 7.31
CA GLY A 170 0.24 -5.77 6.24
C GLY A 170 -0.92 -5.02 5.59
N ILE A 171 -1.17 -5.36 4.33
CA ILE A 171 -2.16 -4.67 3.49
C ILE A 171 -3.13 -5.68 2.91
N ALA A 172 -4.40 -5.57 3.30
CA ALA A 172 -5.45 -6.37 2.70
C ALA A 172 -5.61 -6.04 1.21
N PHE A 173 -5.95 -7.06 0.44
CA PHE A 173 -6.24 -6.98 -1.00
C PHE A 173 -5.03 -6.58 -1.84
N THR A 174 -3.84 -7.08 -1.47
CA THR A 174 -2.60 -6.94 -2.25
C THR A 174 -1.88 -8.28 -2.32
N ALA A 175 -1.16 -8.50 -3.41
CA ALA A 175 -0.41 -9.72 -3.63
C ALA A 175 0.90 -9.72 -2.84
N ASP A 176 1.26 -10.86 -2.30
CA ASP A 176 2.45 -10.99 -1.46
C ASP A 176 3.74 -10.83 -2.28
N ALA A 177 4.74 -10.14 -1.72
CA ALA A 177 6.07 -9.94 -2.33
C ALA A 177 7.23 -10.34 -1.40
N GLY A 178 6.97 -10.86 -0.19
CA GLY A 178 7.99 -11.09 0.84
C GLY A 178 7.72 -12.23 1.85
N GLY A 179 6.51 -12.77 1.87
CA GLY A 179 6.04 -13.91 2.68
C GLY A 179 5.52 -13.55 4.07
N ASP A 180 5.92 -12.40 4.61
CA ASP A 180 5.65 -11.92 5.97
C ASP A 180 4.60 -10.80 6.02
N GLY A 181 4.16 -10.32 4.85
CA GLY A 181 3.25 -9.20 4.69
C GLY A 181 3.86 -7.81 4.89
N LEU A 182 5.19 -7.70 5.02
CA LEU A 182 5.88 -6.40 5.01
C LEU A 182 5.85 -5.78 3.61
N LEU A 183 6.07 -6.62 2.60
CA LEU A 183 6.11 -6.24 1.20
C LEU A 183 4.94 -6.87 0.46
N SER A 184 4.22 -6.06 -0.31
CA SER A 184 3.14 -6.51 -1.17
C SER A 184 3.05 -5.68 -2.44
N TRP A 185 2.33 -6.13 -3.45
CA TRP A 185 2.23 -5.45 -4.73
C TRP A 185 0.81 -5.44 -5.29
N GLY A 186 0.61 -4.59 -6.30
CA GLY A 186 -0.59 -4.53 -7.12
C GLY A 186 -0.30 -3.86 -8.46
N ALA A 187 -1.16 -4.08 -9.45
CA ALA A 187 -1.08 -3.45 -10.77
C ALA A 187 -2.37 -2.68 -11.02
N ASP A 188 -2.32 -1.40 -11.39
CA ASP A 188 -3.57 -0.66 -11.62
C ASP A 188 -4.39 -1.31 -12.74
N PRO A 189 -5.73 -1.24 -12.68
CA PRO A 189 -6.58 -1.78 -13.74
C PRO A 189 -6.23 -1.16 -15.09
N PRO A 190 -6.33 -1.93 -16.20
CA PRO A 190 -5.92 -1.49 -17.52
C PRO A 190 -6.75 -0.31 -18.07
N ASP A 191 -7.90 0.00 -17.47
CA ASP A 191 -8.70 1.18 -17.81
C ASP A 191 -8.22 2.42 -17.02
N PRO A 192 -7.42 3.30 -17.64
CA PRO A 192 -6.86 4.48 -16.97
C PRO A 192 -7.94 5.53 -16.74
N SER A 193 -9.07 5.48 -17.47
CA SER A 193 -10.17 6.45 -17.34
C SER A 193 -10.87 6.36 -15.99
N SER A 194 -10.74 5.22 -15.30
CA SER A 194 -11.26 5.05 -13.95
C SER A 194 -10.52 5.89 -12.89
N GLY A 195 -9.26 6.30 -13.16
CA GLY A 195 -8.40 7.03 -12.23
C GLY A 195 -8.16 6.32 -10.89
N ALA A 196 -8.60 5.07 -10.74
CA ALA A 196 -8.64 4.37 -9.47
C ALA A 196 -7.36 3.60 -9.24
N SER A 197 -6.72 3.80 -8.08
CA SER A 197 -5.64 2.92 -7.65
C SER A 197 -6.15 1.48 -7.48
N TRP A 198 -5.29 0.48 -7.68
CA TRP A 198 -5.54 -0.94 -7.44
C TRP A 198 -6.45 -1.22 -6.23
N ARG A 199 -6.05 -0.74 -5.05
CA ARG A 199 -6.82 -0.98 -3.82
C ARG A 199 -8.21 -0.36 -3.85
N ALA A 200 -8.34 0.87 -4.37
CA ALA A 200 -9.64 1.53 -4.50
C ALA A 200 -10.54 0.81 -5.52
N TRP A 201 -9.96 0.30 -6.60
CA TRP A 201 -10.69 -0.48 -7.60
C TRP A 201 -11.19 -1.81 -7.03
N ILE A 202 -10.33 -2.56 -6.33
CA ILE A 202 -10.70 -3.82 -5.69
C ILE A 202 -11.78 -3.60 -4.63
N THR A 203 -11.57 -2.67 -3.69
CA THR A 203 -12.47 -2.52 -2.54
C THR A 203 -13.87 -2.07 -2.95
N ARG A 204 -13.97 -1.25 -4.02
CA ARG A 204 -15.26 -0.90 -4.62
C ARG A 204 -15.99 -2.12 -5.17
N ARG A 205 -15.32 -2.95 -5.97
CA ARG A 205 -15.94 -4.16 -6.55
C ARG A 205 -16.34 -5.18 -5.50
N LEU A 206 -15.49 -5.38 -4.49
CA LEU A 206 -15.80 -6.25 -3.35
C LEU A 206 -17.06 -5.75 -2.64
N ALA A 207 -17.13 -4.45 -2.33
CA ALA A 207 -18.29 -3.86 -1.68
C ALA A 207 -19.57 -3.99 -2.51
N GLU A 208 -19.51 -3.69 -3.82
CA GLU A 208 -20.64 -3.84 -4.75
C GLU A 208 -21.16 -5.28 -4.75
N ALA A 209 -20.28 -6.28 -4.87
CA ALA A 209 -20.65 -7.68 -4.88
C ALA A 209 -21.27 -8.14 -3.54
N MET A 210 -20.72 -7.69 -2.41
CA MET A 210 -21.23 -8.00 -1.07
C MET A 210 -22.62 -7.42 -0.84
N ILE A 211 -22.85 -6.17 -1.26
CA ILE A 211 -24.16 -5.50 -1.11
C ILE A 211 -25.21 -6.13 -2.03
N ALA A 212 -24.83 -6.52 -3.25
CA ALA A 212 -25.75 -7.20 -4.17
C ALA A 212 -26.15 -8.61 -3.69
N ASN A 213 -25.34 -9.25 -2.83
CA ASN A 213 -25.54 -10.63 -2.40
C ASN A 213 -25.44 -10.79 -0.86
N PRO A 214 -26.34 -10.17 -0.08
CA PRO A 214 -26.22 -10.09 1.38
C PRO A 214 -26.34 -11.45 2.09
N HIS A 215 -26.90 -12.48 1.44
CA HIS A 215 -26.99 -13.84 1.98
C HIS A 215 -25.69 -14.64 1.86
N ALA A 216 -24.80 -14.25 0.94
CA ALA A 216 -23.51 -14.90 0.73
C ALA A 216 -22.44 -13.86 0.31
N PRO A 217 -22.20 -12.82 1.13
CA PRO A 217 -21.44 -11.65 0.70
C PRO A 217 -19.97 -11.98 0.42
N VAL A 218 -19.34 -12.83 1.25
CA VAL A 218 -17.94 -13.23 1.08
C VAL A 218 -17.73 -14.09 -0.17
N PRO A 219 -18.49 -15.18 -0.41
CA PRO A 219 -18.43 -15.91 -1.68
C PRO A 219 -18.65 -15.03 -2.90
N ALA A 220 -19.64 -14.13 -2.86
CA ALA A 220 -19.94 -13.22 -3.96
C ALA A 220 -18.78 -12.26 -4.26
N ALA A 221 -18.16 -11.69 -3.23
CA ALA A 221 -16.95 -10.87 -3.37
C ALA A 221 -15.80 -11.63 -4.02
N CYS A 222 -15.52 -12.85 -3.57
CA CYS A 222 -14.46 -13.68 -4.17
C CYS A 222 -14.75 -14.01 -5.63
N GLU A 223 -16.00 -14.34 -5.95
CA GLU A 223 -16.41 -14.65 -7.33
C GLU A 223 -16.32 -13.42 -8.25
N ALA A 224 -16.71 -12.25 -7.73
CA ALA A 224 -16.56 -10.98 -8.45
C ALA A 224 -15.10 -10.62 -8.75
N MET A 225 -14.14 -11.09 -7.94
CA MET A 225 -12.70 -10.93 -8.23
C MET A 225 -12.23 -11.92 -9.30
N ARG A 226 -12.66 -13.19 -9.22
CA ARG A 226 -12.32 -14.20 -10.23
C ARG A 226 -12.84 -13.83 -11.61
N SER A 227 -14.05 -13.28 -11.71
CA SER A 227 -14.65 -12.87 -12.99
C SER A 227 -13.90 -11.74 -13.69
N VAL A 228 -13.08 -10.98 -12.96
CA VAL A 228 -12.19 -9.96 -13.49
C VAL A 228 -10.72 -10.39 -13.44
N GLY A 229 -10.48 -11.70 -13.38
CA GLY A 229 -9.15 -12.28 -13.48
C GLY A 229 -8.24 -12.02 -12.28
N ILE A 230 -8.79 -11.77 -11.10
CA ILE A 230 -8.03 -11.67 -9.84
C ILE A 230 -8.23 -12.93 -9.02
N ASP A 231 -7.14 -13.56 -8.59
CA ASP A 231 -7.19 -14.69 -7.67
C ASP A 231 -7.42 -14.19 -6.22
N PRO A 232 -8.55 -14.50 -5.56
CA PRO A 232 -8.81 -14.06 -4.19
C PRO A 232 -7.96 -14.77 -3.11
N GLU A 233 -7.22 -15.82 -3.46
CA GLU A 233 -6.28 -16.49 -2.56
C GLU A 233 -4.90 -15.83 -2.57
N LEU A 234 -4.52 -15.23 -3.71
CA LEU A 234 -3.23 -14.57 -3.90
C LEU A 234 -3.34 -13.05 -3.94
N TRP A 235 -4.55 -12.52 -4.19
CA TRP A 235 -4.82 -11.13 -4.53
C TRP A 235 -3.93 -10.60 -5.65
N ALA A 236 -3.63 -11.47 -6.60
CA ALA A 236 -2.81 -11.19 -7.77
C ALA A 236 -3.67 -11.27 -9.04
N PRO A 237 -3.37 -10.44 -10.06
CA PRO A 237 -3.92 -10.64 -11.38
C PRO A 237 -3.46 -11.98 -11.98
N SER A 238 -4.36 -12.68 -12.65
CA SER A 238 -4.03 -13.79 -13.52
C SER A 238 -3.28 -13.29 -14.75
N GLU A 239 -2.35 -14.09 -15.28
CA GLU A 239 -1.49 -13.73 -16.42
C GLU A 239 -2.27 -13.27 -17.66
N ALA A 240 -3.54 -13.64 -17.78
CA ALA A 240 -4.40 -13.32 -18.92
C ALA A 240 -5.03 -11.91 -18.88
N THR A 241 -5.00 -11.19 -17.76
CA THR A 241 -5.83 -9.98 -17.56
C THR A 241 -5.05 -8.66 -17.55
N PHE A 242 -3.75 -8.69 -17.30
CA PHE A 242 -2.92 -7.49 -17.13
C PHE A 242 -1.64 -7.52 -18.00
N GLN A 243 -1.76 -8.04 -19.24
CA GLN A 243 -0.78 -7.86 -20.31
C GLN A 243 -0.96 -6.53 -21.04
#